data_AF-A0AAW4Y9S6-F1
#
_entry.id   AF-A0AAW4Y9S6-F1
#
_cell.length_a   1.000
_cell.length_b   1.000
_cell.length_c   1.000
_cell.angle_alpha   90.00
_cell.angle_beta   90.00
_cell.angle_gamma   90.00
#
_symmetry.space_group_name_H-M   'P 1'
#
loop_
_entity.id
_entity.type
_entity.pdbx_description
1 polymer ?
#
loop_
_entity_poly.entity_id
_entity_poly.type
_entity_poly.pdbx_seq_one_letter_code
_entity_poly.pdbx_strand_id
1 'polypeptide(L)' 'ALPWESIIDKEGNFPVQGRSVKSTLHSVPDCQAITKKAIVERLRRAYNEKGWLNESGAKYPVEVAILK' A
#
# COMPACT_ATOMS: atom_id res chain seq x y z
N ALA A 1 -11.52 1.79 6.86
CA ALA A 1 -10.46 1.74 5.83
C ALA A 1 -9.98 3.16 5.59
N LEU A 2 -8.67 3.37 5.44
CA LEU A 2 -8.10 4.71 5.19
C LEU A 2 -8.46 5.18 3.76
N PRO A 3 -8.71 6.49 3.55
CA PRO A 3 -9.04 7.05 2.23
C PRO A 3 -7.76 7.25 1.40
N TRP A 4 -7.19 6.15 0.90
CA TRP A 4 -5.99 6.18 0.07
C TRP A 4 -6.18 7.00 -1.21
N GLU A 5 -7.41 7.04 -1.74
CA GLU A 5 -7.81 7.80 -2.92
C GLU A 5 -7.69 9.33 -2.78
N SER A 6 -7.58 9.83 -1.55
CA SER A 6 -7.38 11.26 -1.26
C SER A 6 -5.90 11.63 -1.10
N ILE A 7 -5.01 10.64 -1.08
CA ILE A 7 -3.58 10.81 -0.77
C ILE A 7 -2.73 10.39 -1.97
N ILE A 8 -3.03 9.24 -2.57
CA ILE A 8 -2.28 8.64 -3.67
C ILE A 8 -3.08 8.88 -4.94
N ASP A 9 -2.54 9.68 -5.86
CA ASP A 9 -3.16 9.86 -7.18
C ASP A 9 -3.33 8.55 -7.95
N LYS A 10 -4.17 8.60 -8.98
CA LYS A 10 -4.40 7.49 -9.91
C LYS A 10 -3.10 6.89 -10.48
N GLU A 11 -2.12 7.73 -10.75
CA GLU A 11 -0.81 7.31 -11.26
C GLU A 11 0.28 7.23 -10.17
N GLY A 12 -0.09 7.36 -8.90
CA GLY A 12 0.87 7.39 -7.79
C GLY A 12 1.68 6.10 -7.66
N ASN A 13 2.98 6.24 -7.47
CA ASN A 13 3.90 5.15 -7.17
C ASN A 13 4.00 4.98 -5.65
N PHE A 14 3.55 3.87 -5.06
CA PHE A 14 3.50 3.72 -3.59
C PHE A 14 4.37 2.56 -3.10
N PRO A 15 5.69 2.76 -2.91
CA PRO A 15 6.57 1.73 -2.37
C PRO A 15 6.25 1.47 -0.90
N VAL A 16 5.97 0.21 -0.55
CA VAL A 16 5.63 -0.21 0.82
C VAL A 16 6.87 -0.73 1.54
N GLN A 17 7.30 -0.04 2.58
CA GLN A 17 8.37 -0.44 3.49
C GLN A 17 7.77 -1.01 4.77
N GLY A 18 8.22 -2.20 5.19
CA GLY A 18 7.74 -2.84 6.41
C GLY A 18 8.80 -2.82 7.50
N ARG A 19 8.40 -2.51 8.74
CA ARG A 19 9.21 -2.65 9.94
C ARG A 19 8.41 -3.48 10.95
N SER A 20 8.87 -4.69 11.26
CA SER A 20 8.29 -5.53 12.30
C SER A 20 9.27 -5.62 13.46
N VAL A 21 8.88 -5.15 14.65
CA VAL A 21 9.70 -5.24 15.86
C VAL A 21 8.95 -6.08 16.88
N LYS A 22 9.39 -7.34 17.04
CA LYS A 22 8.89 -8.32 18.04
C LYS A 22 7.41 -8.75 17.89
N SER A 23 6.79 -8.63 16.72
CA SER A 23 5.37 -9.00 16.50
C SER A 23 5.20 -10.44 15.97
N THR A 24 4.07 -11.08 16.30
CA THR A 24 3.71 -12.47 15.96
C THR A 24 3.70 -12.74 14.44
N LEU A 25 3.48 -11.71 13.63
CA LEU A 25 3.78 -11.69 12.20
C LEU A 25 5.26 -11.33 12.01
N HIS A 26 6.12 -12.34 12.07
CA HIS A 26 7.57 -12.18 11.90
C HIS A 26 7.96 -11.83 10.45
N SER A 27 7.10 -12.17 9.47
CA SER A 27 7.36 -11.88 8.06
C SER A 27 7.01 -10.43 7.70
N VAL A 28 8.03 -9.58 7.77
CA VAL A 28 8.05 -8.26 7.13
C VAL A 28 7.58 -8.30 5.66
N PRO A 29 8.07 -9.22 4.78
CA PRO A 29 7.66 -9.24 3.38
C PRO A 29 6.18 -9.58 3.18
N ASP A 30 5.61 -10.48 4.01
CA ASP A 30 4.17 -10.79 3.94
C ASP A 30 3.33 -9.57 4.31
N CYS A 31 3.73 -8.82 5.34
CA CYS A 31 3.03 -7.59 5.74
C CYS A 31 3.09 -6.53 4.64
N GLN A 32 4.23 -6.38 3.97
CA GLN A 32 4.39 -5.49 2.82
C GLN A 32 3.47 -5.91 1.66
N ALA A 33 3.45 -7.20 1.32
CA ALA A 33 2.64 -7.73 0.23
C ALA A 33 1.14 -7.58 0.50
N ILE A 34 0.69 -7.93 1.70
CA ILE A 34 -0.72 -7.78 2.12
C ILE A 34 -1.14 -6.31 2.10
N THR A 35 -0.30 -5.41 2.63
CA THR A 35 -0.61 -3.98 2.64
C THR A 35 -0.63 -3.40 1.23
N LYS A 36 0.36 -3.71 0.38
CA LYS A 36 0.37 -3.26 -1.02
C LYS A 36 -0.88 -3.75 -1.75
N LYS A 37 -1.27 -5.02 -1.57
CA LYS A 37 -2.49 -5.57 -2.16
C LYS A 37 -3.75 -4.85 -1.69
N ALA A 38 -3.86 -4.56 -0.39
CA ALA A 38 -5.01 -3.84 0.17
C ALA A 38 -5.13 -2.41 -0.39
N ILE A 39 -4.01 -1.70 -0.55
CA ILE A 39 -3.97 -0.36 -1.16
C ILE A 39 -4.39 -0.44 -2.63
N VAL A 40 -3.81 -1.35 -3.41
CA VAL A 40 -4.15 -1.55 -4.83
C VAL A 40 -5.65 -1.84 -5.00
N GLU A 41 -6.22 -2.74 -4.19
CA GLU A 41 -7.63 -3.08 -4.30
C GLU A 41 -8.54 -1.90 -3.94
N ARG A 42 -8.18 -1.11 -2.92
CA ARG A 42 -8.91 0.11 -2.54
C ARG A 42 -8.86 1.16 -3.65
N LEU A 43 -7.67 1.46 -4.17
CA LEU A 43 -7.47 2.45 -5.24
C LEU A 43 -8.18 2.03 -6.53
N ARG A 44 -8.13 0.74 -6.90
CA ARG A 44 -8.90 0.21 -8.04
C ARG A 44 -10.39 0.44 -7.89
N ARG A 45 -10.95 0.20 -6.70
CA ARG A 45 -12.38 0.46 -6.43
C ARG A 45 -12.70 1.95 -6.45
N ALA A 46 -11.85 2.80 -5.88
CA ALA A 46 -12.07 4.25 -5.81
C ALA A 46 -11.95 4.94 -7.18
N TYR A 47 -10.94 4.59 -7.98
CA TYR A 47 -10.74 5.12 -9.33
C TYR A 47 -11.51 4.36 -10.42
N ASN A 48 -12.29 3.35 -10.03
CA ASN A 48 -13.03 2.48 -10.92
C ASN A 48 -12.15 1.85 -12.02
N GLU A 49 -10.89 1.57 -11.67
CA GLU A 49 -9.85 1.11 -12.57
C GLU A 49 -9.94 -0.41 -12.76
N LYS A 50 -10.36 -0.84 -13.94
CA LYS A 50 -10.51 -2.27 -14.26
C LYS A 50 -9.18 -2.97 -14.57
N GLY A 51 -8.13 -2.20 -14.85
CA GLY A 51 -6.81 -2.68 -15.28
C GLY A 51 -5.72 -2.57 -14.22
N TRP A 52 -4.46 -2.58 -14.64
CA TRP A 52 -3.32 -2.27 -13.78
C TRP A 52 -3.29 -0.77 -13.45
N LEU A 53 -2.91 -0.45 -12.21
CA LEU A 53 -2.63 0.94 -11.82
C LEU A 53 -1.31 1.36 -12.47
N ASN A 54 -1.29 2.55 -13.07
CA ASN A 54 -0.10 3.05 -13.73
C ASN A 54 0.83 3.72 -12.70
N GLU A 55 1.81 3.01 -12.15
CA GLU A 55 2.71 3.53 -11.08
C GLU A 55 3.79 4.51 -11.62
N SER A 56 3.45 5.37 -12.59
CA SER A 56 4.38 6.27 -13.31
C SER A 56 4.47 7.70 -12.74
N GLY A 57 3.60 8.04 -11.79
CA GLY A 57 3.47 9.37 -11.20
C GLY A 57 4.29 9.57 -9.92
N ALA A 58 3.79 10.44 -9.03
CA ALA A 58 4.49 10.84 -7.81
C ALA A 58 4.75 9.66 -6.86
N LYS A 59 5.89 9.70 -6.15
CA LYS A 59 6.25 8.67 -5.16
C LYS A 59 5.61 8.95 -3.80
N TYR A 60 4.81 8.01 -3.33
CA TYR A 60 4.10 7.98 -2.06
C TYR A 60 4.65 6.84 -1.18
N PRO A 61 5.78 7.04 -0.48
CA PRO A 61 6.35 6.00 0.37
C PRO A 61 5.40 5.67 1.53
N VAL A 62 5.08 4.38 1.69
CA VAL A 62 4.21 3.88 2.77
C VAL A 62 5.07 3.07 3.73
N GLU A 63 5.16 3.49 4.99
CA GLU A 63 5.82 2.70 6.04
C GLU A 63 4.77 1.97 6.89
N VAL A 64 4.93 0.66 7.02
CA VAL A 64 4.09 -0.20 7.87
C VAL A 64 4.94 -0.62 9.06
N ALA A 65 4.68 -0.01 10.22
CA ALA A 65 5.28 -0.42 11.48
C ALA A 65 4.30 -1.30 12.25
N ILE A 66 4.69 -2.55 12.51
CA ILE A 66 3.97 -3.43 13.43
C ILE A 66 4.77 -3.43 14.73
N LEU A 67 4.20 -2.75 15.72
CA LEU A 67 4.69 -2.70 17.09
C LEU A 67 3.81 -3.63 17.93
N LYS A 68 4.44 -4.42 18.79
CA LYS A 68 3.76 -5.30 19.75
C LYS A 68 3.15 -4.50 20.90
#